data_AF-A0A3C0A193-F1
#
_entry.id   AF-A0A3C0A193-F1
#
_cell.length_a   1.000
_cell.length_b   1.000
_cell.length_c   1.000
_cell.angle_alpha   90.00
_cell.angle_beta   90.00
_cell.angle_gamma   90.00
#
_symmetry.space_group_name_H-M   'P 1'
#
loop_
_entity.id
_entity.type
_entity.pdbx_description
1 polymer ?
#
loop_
_entity_poly.entity_id
_entity_poly.type
_entity_poly.pdbx_seq_one_letter_code
_entity_poly.pdbx_strand_id
1 'polypeptide(L)'
;MNNSKAVSVKYYKTPSAVCVRDVNGKNMVFIPSESTHTSKVLILNTVAFEIVTLLETPRTVHELVSALSSRYPAVKEKIPADIKRCLDSLRVNGIVKELGSFQGNVLLVYPFCRNKKNYEPVPLMGVLTLANIINKAGADAKVYDFQLAKSDTRDFLRHMRENQYDVVGFSVNTVNVEEALTLSAAVKALLPNVRIIFGGPHATFEYERLLSNMPQIDMVFLGESENTIMAGLDFLFSDGMGVPPEGIAYRKNGTVMGGARNMRPVDIDALSVLDFSSVINLADPREYTAYPILTTRGCPFDCSYCASSAFWKRKFRLRSIDNVMDEIRAAKERYGFKMFLIEDDTLTADKKRFLEFCSKMKQEDVQWSALSRVDCIDETVVHEMKASGCAVVFLGIETLNECTLRVIHKFRENMCGGRESL
;
A
#
# COMPACT_ATOMS: atom_id res chain seq x y z
N MET A 1 -52.69 34.46 -10.67
CA MET A 1 -52.11 33.38 -11.50
C MET A 1 -50.59 33.44 -11.36
N ASN A 2 -49.99 32.65 -10.46
CA ASN A 2 -48.55 32.45 -10.40
C ASN A 2 -48.28 30.98 -10.71
N ASN A 3 -47.86 30.70 -11.94
CA ASN A 3 -47.45 29.37 -12.39
C ASN A 3 -46.04 29.07 -11.86
N SER A 4 -45.94 28.58 -10.63
CA SER A 4 -44.74 27.86 -10.19
C SER A 4 -44.74 26.48 -10.85
N LYS A 5 -44.17 26.37 -12.06
CA LYS A 5 -43.86 25.06 -12.64
C LYS A 5 -42.93 24.34 -11.66
N ALA A 6 -43.38 23.22 -11.11
CA ALA A 6 -42.51 22.27 -10.44
C ALA A 6 -41.51 21.74 -11.48
N VAL A 7 -40.24 22.15 -11.36
CA VAL A 7 -39.17 21.79 -12.29
C VAL A 7 -38.45 20.56 -11.76
N SER A 8 -38.33 19.52 -12.57
CA SER A 8 -37.60 18.30 -12.21
C SER A 8 -36.09 18.51 -12.36
N VAL A 9 -35.41 18.69 -11.24
CA VAL A 9 -33.95 18.65 -11.18
C VAL A 9 -33.55 17.22 -10.79
N LYS A 10 -32.74 16.54 -11.61
CA LYS A 10 -32.15 15.25 -11.21
C LYS A 10 -30.88 15.52 -10.41
N TYR A 11 -30.89 15.07 -9.15
CA TYR A 11 -29.75 15.14 -8.25
C TYR A 11 -29.01 13.79 -8.26
N TYR A 12 -27.69 13.85 -8.38
CA TYR A 12 -26.81 12.69 -8.17
C TYR A 12 -25.85 13.07 -7.04
N LYS A 13 -25.78 12.23 -5.99
CA LYS A 13 -25.08 12.55 -4.75
C LYS A 13 -23.81 11.69 -4.67
N THR A 14 -22.70 12.29 -5.07
CA THR A 14 -21.39 11.66 -4.90
C THR A 14 -20.83 11.97 -3.50
N PRO A 15 -19.86 11.18 -2.99
CA PRO A 15 -19.23 11.45 -1.69
C PRO A 15 -18.55 12.82 -1.58
N SER A 16 -18.21 13.46 -2.70
CA SER A 16 -17.37 14.68 -2.74
C SER A 16 -17.97 15.85 -3.54
N ALA A 17 -19.10 15.64 -4.23
CA ALA A 17 -19.74 16.65 -5.07
C ALA A 17 -21.23 16.38 -5.33
N VAL A 18 -22.01 17.43 -5.61
CA VAL A 18 -23.40 17.33 -6.06
C VAL A 18 -23.47 17.59 -7.55
N CYS A 19 -24.02 16.65 -8.32
CA CYS A 19 -24.17 16.81 -9.77
C CYS A 19 -25.61 17.16 -10.14
N VAL A 20 -25.77 18.16 -11.00
CA VAL A 20 -27.06 18.72 -11.41
C VAL A 20 -27.08 18.90 -12.93
N ARG A 21 -28.19 18.56 -13.57
CA ARG A 21 -28.45 18.94 -14.97
C ARG A 21 -29.50 20.05 -14.99
N ASP A 22 -29.15 21.22 -15.50
CA ASP A 22 -30.04 22.39 -15.51
C ASP A 22 -31.14 22.31 -16.58
N VAL A 23 -32.06 23.27 -16.57
CA VAL A 23 -33.20 23.35 -17.51
C VAL A 23 -32.82 23.53 -18.97
N ASN A 24 -31.58 23.98 -19.24
CA ASN A 24 -31.03 24.15 -20.57
C ASN A 24 -30.17 22.96 -20.99
N GLY A 25 -30.12 21.89 -20.19
CA GLY A 25 -29.30 20.71 -20.43
C GLY A 25 -27.82 20.87 -20.07
N LYS A 26 -27.43 21.94 -19.36
CA LYS A 26 -26.05 22.09 -18.88
C LYS A 26 -25.78 21.15 -17.73
N ASN A 27 -24.64 20.49 -17.79
CA ASN A 27 -24.14 19.58 -16.78
C ASN A 27 -23.30 20.36 -15.76
N MET A 28 -23.74 20.43 -14.52
CA MET A 28 -23.11 21.21 -13.45
C MET A 28 -22.68 20.33 -12.29
N VAL A 29 -21.49 20.58 -11.74
CA VAL A 29 -20.96 19.89 -10.55
C VAL A 29 -20.64 20.93 -9.49
N PHE A 30 -21.20 20.73 -8.29
CA PHE A 30 -20.98 21.54 -7.11
C PHE A 30 -20.03 20.82 -6.17
N ILE A 31 -18.87 21.43 -5.92
CA ILE A 31 -17.86 20.90 -5.00
C ILE A 31 -17.94 21.72 -3.71
N PRO A 32 -18.33 21.12 -2.57
CA PRO A 32 -18.27 21.78 -1.28
C PRO A 32 -16.81 22.01 -0.88
N SER A 33 -16.48 23.23 -0.47
CA SER A 33 -15.18 23.56 0.12
C SER A 33 -15.26 23.35 1.64
N GLU A 34 -14.33 22.60 2.21
CA GLU A 34 -14.26 22.38 3.66
C GLU A 34 -13.73 23.62 4.41
N SER A 35 -13.00 24.51 3.72
CA SER A 35 -12.32 25.66 4.34
C SER A 35 -12.99 27.01 4.09
N THR A 36 -13.91 27.09 3.13
CA THR A 36 -14.63 28.32 2.80
C THR A 36 -16.11 27.99 2.68
N HIS A 37 -17.02 28.81 3.22
CA HIS A 37 -18.48 28.64 3.03
C HIS A 37 -18.93 28.93 1.57
N THR A 38 -18.08 28.63 0.58
CA THR A 38 -18.29 28.84 -0.84
C THR A 38 -18.16 27.50 -1.57
N SER A 39 -19.17 27.17 -2.39
CA SER A 39 -19.11 25.98 -3.25
C SER A 39 -18.51 26.35 -4.60
N LYS A 40 -17.59 25.53 -5.12
CA LYS A 40 -17.07 25.69 -6.48
C LYS A 40 -18.05 25.04 -7.46
N VAL A 41 -18.46 25.78 -8.49
CA VAL A 41 -19.39 25.29 -9.53
C VAL A 41 -18.61 25.10 -10.82
N LEU A 42 -18.70 23.91 -11.41
CA LEU A 42 -18.08 23.57 -12.69
C LEU A 42 -19.13 23.16 -13.71
N ILE A 43 -19.02 23.70 -14.92
CA ILE A 43 -19.83 23.29 -16.06
C ILE A 43 -19.02 22.28 -16.85
N LEU A 44 -19.53 21.05 -16.96
CA LEU A 44 -18.86 19.93 -17.60
C LEU A 44 -19.49 19.62 -18.97
N ASN A 45 -18.70 19.01 -19.85
CA ASN A 45 -19.26 18.36 -21.03
C ASN A 45 -19.98 17.06 -20.60
N THR A 46 -20.76 16.46 -21.52
CA THR A 46 -21.56 15.26 -21.22
C THR A 46 -20.70 14.09 -20.74
N VAL A 47 -19.54 13.85 -21.34
CA VAL A 47 -18.65 12.73 -20.97
C VAL A 47 -18.11 12.92 -19.55
N ALA A 48 -17.58 14.11 -19.23
CA ALA A 48 -17.06 14.43 -17.91
C ALA A 48 -18.13 14.35 -16.81
N PHE A 49 -19.34 14.82 -17.08
CA PHE A 49 -20.45 14.73 -16.14
C PHE A 49 -20.83 13.29 -15.84
N GLU A 50 -20.93 12.45 -16.87
CA GLU A 50 -21.27 11.04 -16.72
C GLU A 50 -20.17 10.28 -15.96
N ILE A 51 -18.89 10.59 -16.20
CA ILE A 51 -17.76 10.08 -15.40
C ILE A 51 -17.99 10.39 -13.91
N VAL A 52 -18.27 11.65 -13.54
CA VAL A 52 -18.47 12.03 -12.13
C VAL A 52 -19.66 11.29 -11.51
N THR A 53 -20.76 11.11 -12.26
CA THR A 53 -21.92 10.34 -11.76
C THR A 53 -21.66 8.83 -11.63
N LEU A 54 -20.71 8.27 -12.38
CA LEU A 54 -20.36 6.84 -12.33
C LEU A 54 -19.33 6.51 -11.22
N LEU A 55 -18.61 7.53 -10.74
CA LEU A 55 -17.59 7.41 -9.70
C LEU A 55 -18.13 7.28 -8.27
N GLU A 56 -19.45 7.17 -8.09
CA GLU A 56 -20.06 6.79 -6.79
C GLU A 56 -19.69 5.35 -6.37
N THR A 57 -19.17 4.55 -7.31
CA THR A 57 -18.60 3.22 -7.09
C THR A 57 -17.13 3.23 -7.51
N PRO A 58 -16.20 2.58 -6.77
CA PRO A 58 -14.84 2.40 -7.26
C PRO A 58 -14.90 1.65 -8.59
N ARG A 59 -14.45 2.30 -9.66
CA ARG A 59 -14.41 1.74 -11.02
C ARG A 59 -13.06 1.98 -11.65
N THR A 60 -12.63 1.08 -12.52
CA THR A 60 -11.40 1.21 -13.31
C THR A 60 -11.62 2.11 -14.54
N VAL A 61 -10.55 2.60 -15.18
CA VAL A 61 -10.66 3.35 -16.45
C VAL A 61 -11.35 2.48 -17.51
N HIS A 62 -11.03 1.18 -17.54
CA HIS A 62 -11.65 0.23 -18.46
C HIS A 62 -13.16 0.07 -18.21
N GLU A 63 -13.59 -0.02 -16.95
CA GLU A 63 -15.01 -0.11 -16.59
C GLU A 63 -15.77 1.17 -16.95
N LEU A 64 -15.15 2.33 -16.77
CA LEU A 64 -15.73 3.60 -17.23
C LEU A 64 -15.85 3.65 -18.76
N VAL A 65 -14.81 3.25 -19.49
CA VAL A 65 -14.84 3.18 -20.96
C VAL A 65 -15.95 2.23 -21.41
N SER A 66 -16.07 1.05 -20.81
CA SER A 66 -17.09 0.06 -21.14
C SER A 66 -18.51 0.58 -20.86
N ALA A 67 -18.75 1.14 -19.67
CA ALA A 67 -20.04 1.71 -19.29
C ALA A 67 -20.45 2.88 -20.19
N LEU A 68 -19.52 3.80 -20.47
CA LEU A 68 -19.78 4.96 -21.35
C LEU A 68 -19.97 4.53 -22.81
N SER A 69 -19.21 3.55 -23.29
CA SER A 69 -19.34 3.01 -24.64
C SER A 69 -20.68 2.33 -24.87
N SER A 70 -21.19 1.62 -23.86
CA SER A 70 -22.54 1.02 -23.90
C SER A 70 -23.63 2.08 -23.88
N ARG A 71 -23.41 3.19 -23.16
CA ARG A 71 -24.39 4.27 -23.01
C ARG A 71 -24.42 5.24 -24.18
N TYR A 72 -23.29 5.41 -24.87
CA TYR A 72 -23.11 6.35 -26.00
C TYR A 72 -22.44 5.70 -27.22
N PRO A 73 -23.14 4.80 -27.94
CA PRO A 73 -22.56 4.07 -29.07
C PRO A 73 -22.06 4.99 -30.20
N ALA A 74 -22.72 6.14 -30.41
CA ALA A 74 -22.44 7.07 -31.50
C ALA A 74 -21.09 7.80 -31.39
N VAL A 75 -20.47 7.82 -30.21
CA VAL A 75 -19.17 8.47 -29.98
C VAL A 75 -18.12 7.51 -29.41
N LYS A 76 -18.40 6.20 -29.42
CA LYS A 76 -17.58 5.14 -28.80
C LYS A 76 -16.08 5.24 -29.11
N GLU A 77 -15.71 5.56 -30.34
CA GLU A 77 -14.30 5.67 -30.77
C GLU A 77 -13.57 6.87 -30.15
N LYS A 78 -14.29 7.93 -29.75
CA LYS A 78 -13.73 9.14 -29.13
C LYS A 78 -13.67 9.06 -27.60
N ILE A 79 -14.49 8.19 -27.00
CA ILE A 79 -14.63 8.03 -25.54
C ILE A 79 -13.29 7.79 -24.83
N PRO A 80 -12.36 6.94 -25.29
CA PRO A 80 -11.09 6.72 -24.59
C PRO A 80 -10.22 7.98 -24.45
N ALA A 81 -10.11 8.77 -25.53
CA ALA A 81 -9.33 10.02 -25.53
C ALA A 81 -10.00 11.11 -24.69
N ASP A 82 -11.34 11.20 -24.76
CA ASP A 82 -12.12 12.15 -23.98
C ASP A 82 -12.09 11.80 -22.49
N ILE A 83 -12.12 10.52 -22.11
CA ILE A 83 -12.01 10.10 -20.71
C ILE A 83 -10.69 10.53 -20.10
N LYS A 84 -9.56 10.32 -20.77
CA LYS A 84 -8.25 10.75 -20.25
C LYS A 84 -8.21 12.26 -20.00
N ARG A 85 -8.60 13.05 -21.00
CA ARG A 85 -8.66 14.52 -20.90
C ARG A 85 -9.65 14.98 -19.81
N CYS A 86 -10.79 14.30 -19.68
CA CYS A 86 -11.78 14.60 -18.66
C CYS A 86 -11.27 14.23 -17.27
N LEU A 87 -10.66 13.07 -17.07
CA LEU A 87 -10.06 12.66 -15.80
C LEU A 87 -8.95 13.62 -15.39
N ASP A 88 -8.08 14.06 -16.30
CA ASP A 88 -7.06 15.07 -16.02
C ASP A 88 -7.67 16.41 -15.59
N SER A 89 -8.71 16.88 -16.31
CA SER A 89 -9.45 18.10 -15.94
C SER A 89 -10.16 17.97 -14.59
N LEU A 90 -10.77 16.82 -14.32
CA LEU A 90 -11.47 16.52 -13.07
C LEU A 90 -10.49 16.40 -11.89
N ARG A 91 -9.28 15.86 -12.12
CA ARG A 91 -8.16 15.82 -11.15
C ARG A 91 -7.67 17.22 -10.81
N VAL A 92 -7.40 18.05 -11.82
CA VAL A 92 -6.99 19.47 -11.63
C VAL A 92 -8.03 20.24 -10.81
N ASN A 93 -9.30 19.87 -10.94
CA ASN A 93 -10.40 20.49 -10.22
C ASN A 93 -10.73 19.82 -8.87
N GLY A 94 -10.00 18.76 -8.48
CA GLY A 94 -10.18 18.05 -7.22
C GLY A 94 -11.43 17.16 -7.13
N ILE A 95 -12.09 16.88 -8.26
CA ILE A 95 -13.33 16.08 -8.31
C ILE A 95 -13.04 14.58 -8.27
N VAL A 96 -11.97 14.13 -8.93
CA VAL A 96 -11.61 12.71 -9.03
C VAL A 96 -10.19 12.54 -8.53
N LYS A 97 -9.99 11.70 -7.51
CA LYS A 97 -8.69 11.53 -6.88
C LYS A 97 -7.91 10.30 -7.35
N GLU A 98 -8.56 9.24 -7.86
CA GLU A 98 -7.90 7.91 -7.93
C GLU A 98 -8.36 7.05 -9.11
N LEU A 99 -7.98 7.44 -10.32
CA LEU A 99 -8.02 6.53 -11.47
C LEU A 99 -6.74 6.67 -12.26
N GLY A 100 -5.69 5.95 -11.85
CA GLY A 100 -4.40 5.95 -12.54
C GLY A 100 -4.58 5.75 -14.04
N SER A 101 -3.98 6.63 -14.85
CA SER A 101 -4.06 6.55 -16.32
C SER A 101 -2.98 5.64 -16.92
N PHE A 102 -1.98 5.29 -16.12
CA PHE A 102 -0.91 4.36 -16.45
C PHE A 102 -1.49 2.96 -16.71
N GLN A 103 -1.10 2.36 -17.83
CA GLN A 103 -1.55 1.03 -18.28
C GLN A 103 -0.35 0.16 -18.74
N GLY A 104 0.86 0.45 -18.24
CA GLY A 104 2.07 -0.27 -18.63
C GLY A 104 2.33 -1.53 -17.80
N ASN A 105 3.42 -2.21 -18.15
CA ASN A 105 3.88 -3.43 -17.51
C ASN A 105 4.85 -3.11 -16.37
N VAL A 106 4.55 -3.59 -15.16
CA VAL A 106 5.30 -3.36 -13.93
C VAL A 106 5.84 -4.69 -13.40
N LEU A 107 7.12 -4.75 -13.10
CA LEU A 107 7.70 -5.83 -12.30
C LEU A 107 8.10 -5.32 -10.92
N LEU A 108 7.48 -5.83 -9.87
CA LEU A 108 7.90 -5.58 -8.49
C LEU A 108 8.83 -6.69 -8.02
N VAL A 109 9.96 -6.32 -7.44
CA VAL A 109 11.05 -7.22 -7.09
C VAL A 109 11.32 -7.12 -5.60
N TYR A 110 11.42 -8.26 -4.94
CA TYR A 110 12.06 -8.33 -3.62
C TYR A 110 13.47 -8.91 -3.74
N PRO A 111 14.51 -8.09 -3.55
CA PRO A 111 15.89 -8.44 -3.88
C PRO A 111 16.62 -9.12 -2.71
N PHE A 112 16.18 -10.28 -2.25
CA PHE A 112 16.85 -11.02 -1.16
C PHE A 112 17.63 -12.24 -1.66
N CYS A 113 18.90 -12.04 -2.05
CA CYS A 113 19.74 -13.07 -2.65
C CYS A 113 20.72 -13.76 -1.68
N ARG A 114 21.08 -13.14 -0.55
CA ARG A 114 22.12 -13.66 0.36
C ARG A 114 21.59 -14.73 1.32
N ASN A 115 22.38 -15.80 1.50
CA ASN A 115 22.21 -16.81 2.56
C ASN A 115 20.84 -17.50 2.65
N LYS A 116 20.27 -17.93 1.52
CA LYS A 116 19.02 -18.72 1.46
C LYS A 116 19.00 -19.97 2.35
N LYS A 117 20.16 -20.53 2.71
CA LYS A 117 20.26 -21.78 3.48
C LYS A 117 19.64 -21.72 4.88
N ASN A 118 19.47 -20.51 5.44
CA ASN A 118 18.97 -20.32 6.81
C ASN A 118 17.68 -19.48 6.86
N TYR A 119 17.07 -19.16 5.72
CA TYR A 119 15.88 -18.31 5.67
C TYR A 119 14.72 -19.10 5.07
N GLU A 120 13.65 -19.20 5.85
CA GLU A 120 12.37 -19.66 5.32
C GLU A 120 11.72 -18.52 4.52
N PRO A 121 11.29 -18.76 3.27
CA PRO A 121 10.66 -17.73 2.47
C PRO A 121 9.31 -17.37 3.06
N VAL A 122 9.11 -16.06 3.27
CA VAL A 122 7.84 -15.47 3.69
C VAL A 122 7.38 -14.51 2.59
N PRO A 123 6.11 -14.57 2.16
CA PRO A 123 5.60 -13.66 1.16
C PRO A 123 5.68 -12.21 1.65
N LEU A 124 5.93 -11.27 0.74
CA LEU A 124 5.99 -9.87 1.11
C LEU A 124 4.69 -9.16 0.78
N MET A 125 3.94 -8.89 1.84
CA MET A 125 2.65 -8.20 1.77
C MET A 125 2.74 -6.93 0.93
N GLY A 126 3.75 -6.07 1.16
CA GLY A 126 3.86 -4.80 0.45
C GLY A 126 3.87 -4.92 -1.07
N VAL A 127 4.72 -5.77 -1.65
CA VAL A 127 4.80 -5.92 -3.12
C VAL A 127 3.57 -6.63 -3.70
N LEU A 128 3.00 -7.60 -2.98
CA LEU A 128 1.79 -8.30 -3.40
C LEU A 128 0.57 -7.37 -3.37
N THR A 129 0.42 -6.57 -2.31
CA THR A 129 -0.63 -5.56 -2.19
C THR A 129 -0.51 -4.53 -3.30
N LEU A 130 0.69 -4.01 -3.57
CA LEU A 130 0.91 -3.05 -4.66
C LEU A 130 0.62 -3.66 -6.03
N ALA A 131 1.04 -4.90 -6.29
CA ALA A 131 0.72 -5.59 -7.54
C ALA A 131 -0.81 -5.68 -7.73
N ASN A 132 -1.55 -6.05 -6.69
CA ASN A 132 -3.01 -6.11 -6.78
C ASN A 132 -3.64 -4.72 -7.03
N ILE A 133 -3.15 -3.67 -6.36
CA ILE A 133 -3.65 -2.30 -6.59
C ILE A 133 -3.41 -1.87 -8.04
N ILE A 134 -2.21 -2.12 -8.57
CA ILE A 134 -1.85 -1.77 -9.96
C ILE A 134 -2.70 -2.57 -10.95
N ASN A 135 -2.88 -3.87 -10.72
CA ASN A 135 -3.73 -4.75 -11.54
C ASN A 135 -5.19 -4.31 -11.53
N LYS A 136 -5.75 -3.99 -10.35
CA LYS A 136 -7.10 -3.44 -10.22
C LYS A 136 -7.25 -2.09 -10.93
N ALA A 137 -6.18 -1.31 -11.08
CA ALA A 137 -6.22 -0.06 -11.85
C ALA A 137 -6.13 -0.28 -13.38
N GLY A 138 -5.92 -1.51 -13.85
CA GLY A 138 -5.91 -1.90 -15.26
C GLY A 138 -4.52 -2.03 -15.90
N ALA A 139 -3.44 -1.80 -15.14
CA ALA A 139 -2.07 -2.08 -15.59
C ALA A 139 -1.68 -3.55 -15.35
N ASP A 140 -0.56 -4.04 -15.91
CA ASP A 140 -0.07 -5.42 -15.71
C ASP A 140 1.10 -5.41 -14.72
N ALA A 141 0.83 -5.77 -13.47
CA ALA A 141 1.82 -5.91 -12.41
C ALA A 141 2.12 -7.36 -12.07
N LYS A 142 3.41 -7.69 -12.10
CA LYS A 142 3.99 -8.99 -11.72
C LYS A 142 4.96 -8.82 -10.56
N VAL A 143 5.25 -9.92 -9.87
CA VAL A 143 6.17 -9.97 -8.74
C VAL A 143 7.25 -11.01 -8.98
N TYR A 144 8.51 -10.64 -8.77
CA TYR A 144 9.65 -11.57 -8.74
C TYR A 144 10.26 -11.60 -7.34
N ASP A 145 10.20 -12.76 -6.67
CA ASP A 145 10.68 -12.91 -5.30
C ASP A 145 11.99 -13.70 -5.22
N PHE A 146 13.07 -13.05 -4.80
CA PHE A 146 14.37 -13.73 -4.66
C PHE A 146 14.49 -14.63 -3.43
N GLN A 147 13.55 -14.58 -2.47
CA GLN A 147 13.53 -15.50 -1.33
C GLN A 147 13.25 -16.94 -1.76
N LEU A 148 12.48 -17.12 -2.83
CA LEU A 148 12.13 -18.45 -3.33
C LEU A 148 13.40 -19.20 -3.75
N ALA A 149 13.47 -20.48 -3.38
CA ALA A 149 14.70 -21.27 -3.47
C ALA A 149 15.30 -21.28 -4.88
N LYS A 150 14.44 -21.36 -5.90
CA LYS A 150 14.81 -21.46 -7.33
C LYS A 150 15.21 -20.13 -7.97
N SER A 151 15.09 -19.01 -7.28
CA SER A 151 15.41 -17.70 -7.85
C SER A 151 16.91 -17.48 -7.98
N ASP A 152 17.39 -17.18 -9.19
CA ASP A 152 18.78 -16.79 -9.41
C ASP A 152 18.87 -15.56 -10.33
N THR A 153 19.96 -14.81 -10.20
CA THR A 153 20.15 -13.56 -10.95
C THR A 153 20.22 -13.77 -12.47
N ARG A 154 20.77 -14.89 -12.94
CA ARG A 154 20.89 -15.18 -14.37
C ARG A 154 19.50 -15.40 -14.97
N ASP A 155 18.67 -16.19 -14.29
CA ASP A 155 17.32 -16.52 -14.71
C ASP A 155 16.41 -15.29 -14.64
N PHE A 156 16.57 -14.44 -13.62
CA PHE A 156 15.95 -13.12 -13.56
C PHE A 156 16.33 -12.24 -14.76
N LEU A 157 17.62 -12.10 -15.08
CA LEU A 157 18.07 -11.26 -16.20
C LEU A 157 17.64 -11.83 -17.57
N ARG A 158 17.57 -13.15 -17.71
CA ARG A 158 16.98 -13.80 -18.89
C ARG A 158 15.50 -13.44 -19.01
N HIS A 159 14.74 -13.57 -17.93
CA HIS A 159 13.33 -13.18 -17.89
C HIS A 159 13.13 -11.70 -18.27
N MET A 160 13.96 -10.81 -17.75
CA MET A 160 13.95 -9.38 -18.11
C MET A 160 14.22 -9.11 -19.59
N ARG A 161 15.02 -9.96 -20.26
CA ARG A 161 15.30 -9.83 -21.70
C ARG A 161 14.12 -10.32 -22.56
N GLU A 162 13.45 -11.37 -22.10
CA GLU A 162 12.39 -12.05 -22.84
C GLU A 162 11.02 -11.37 -22.68
N ASN A 163 10.87 -10.51 -21.66
CA ASN A 163 9.62 -9.84 -21.32
C ASN A 163 9.81 -8.32 -21.31
N GLN A 164 8.79 -7.59 -21.77
CA GLN A 164 8.81 -6.13 -21.81
C GLN A 164 8.21 -5.56 -20.52
N TYR A 165 9.00 -4.77 -19.79
CA TYR A 165 8.56 -4.02 -18.61
C TYR A 165 8.84 -2.53 -18.83
N ASP A 166 7.84 -1.70 -18.51
CA ASP A 166 7.98 -0.25 -18.50
C ASP A 166 8.58 0.23 -17.17
N VAL A 167 8.28 -0.50 -16.09
CA VAL A 167 8.72 -0.18 -14.73
C VAL A 167 9.24 -1.42 -14.02
N VAL A 168 10.37 -1.27 -13.33
CA VAL A 168 10.84 -2.25 -12.35
C VAL A 168 10.96 -1.59 -10.98
N GLY A 169 10.14 -2.07 -10.04
CA GLY A 169 10.10 -1.61 -8.67
C GLY A 169 10.88 -2.51 -7.73
N PHE A 170 11.65 -1.96 -6.81
CA PHE A 170 12.37 -2.71 -5.78
C PHE A 170 11.85 -2.36 -4.39
N SER A 171 11.51 -3.39 -3.60
CA SER A 171 11.21 -3.24 -2.17
C SER A 171 12.49 -3.35 -1.36
N VAL A 172 12.92 -2.21 -0.79
CA VAL A 172 14.27 -2.01 -0.26
C VAL A 172 14.27 -1.81 1.26
N ASN A 173 14.94 -2.75 1.92
CA ASN A 173 15.27 -2.77 3.34
C ASN A 173 16.79 -2.66 3.50
N THR A 174 17.26 -2.33 4.70
CA THR A 174 18.71 -2.18 4.96
C THR A 174 19.48 -3.47 4.67
N VAL A 175 18.86 -4.63 4.90
CA VAL A 175 19.49 -5.94 4.68
C VAL A 175 19.62 -6.34 3.20
N ASN A 176 18.94 -5.65 2.28
CA ASN A 176 18.86 -6.04 0.86
C ASN A 176 19.22 -4.90 -0.12
N VAL A 177 19.66 -3.75 0.39
CA VAL A 177 19.91 -2.55 -0.43
C VAL A 177 21.05 -2.77 -1.41
N GLU A 178 22.12 -3.48 -1.03
CA GLU A 178 23.25 -3.76 -1.92
C GLU A 178 22.81 -4.60 -3.13
N GLU A 179 21.98 -5.60 -2.89
CA GLU A 179 21.39 -6.45 -3.92
C GLU A 179 20.43 -5.65 -4.81
N ALA A 180 19.57 -4.80 -4.22
CA ALA A 180 18.67 -3.93 -4.97
C ALA A 180 19.43 -3.00 -5.92
N LEU A 181 20.52 -2.39 -5.44
CA LEU A 181 21.37 -1.50 -6.24
C LEU A 181 22.08 -2.27 -7.36
N THR A 182 22.61 -3.45 -7.06
CA THR A 182 23.29 -4.31 -8.05
C THR A 182 22.32 -4.76 -9.15
N LEU A 183 21.15 -5.26 -8.77
CA LEU A 183 20.12 -5.74 -9.70
C LEU A 183 19.55 -4.59 -10.53
N SER A 184 19.22 -3.45 -9.91
CA SER A 184 18.70 -2.29 -10.65
C SER A 184 19.70 -1.74 -11.67
N ALA A 185 21.00 -1.72 -11.35
CA ALA A 185 22.04 -1.34 -12.30
C ALA A 185 22.13 -2.31 -13.47
N ALA A 186 22.08 -3.63 -13.21
CA ALA A 186 22.09 -4.65 -14.26
C ALA A 186 20.84 -4.57 -15.16
N VAL A 187 19.66 -4.34 -14.56
CA VAL A 187 18.41 -4.14 -15.29
C VAL A 187 18.49 -2.90 -16.18
N LYS A 188 18.98 -1.76 -15.66
CA LYS A 188 19.12 -0.52 -16.45
C LYS A 188 20.12 -0.68 -17.59
N ALA A 189 21.21 -1.42 -17.38
CA ALA A 189 22.17 -1.73 -18.44
C ALA A 189 21.56 -2.61 -19.56
N LEU A 190 20.70 -3.57 -19.19
CA LEU A 190 20.02 -4.45 -20.12
C LEU A 190 18.87 -3.74 -20.87
N LEU A 191 18.13 -2.88 -20.17
CA LEU A 191 16.94 -2.17 -20.65
C LEU A 191 17.08 -0.67 -20.34
N PRO A 192 17.79 0.11 -21.17
CA PRO A 192 18.11 1.52 -20.85
C PRO A 192 16.88 2.42 -20.61
N ASN A 193 15.76 2.09 -21.25
CA ASN A 193 14.53 2.88 -21.20
C ASN A 193 13.60 2.51 -20.04
N VAL A 194 13.85 1.40 -19.33
CA VAL A 194 12.99 0.98 -18.22
C VAL A 194 13.08 1.98 -17.08
N ARG A 195 11.95 2.30 -16.45
CA ARG A 195 11.93 3.16 -15.26
C ARG A 195 12.17 2.32 -14.02
N ILE A 196 13.11 2.75 -13.18
CA ILE A 196 13.43 2.08 -11.93
C ILE A 196 12.83 2.87 -10.77
N ILE A 197 11.98 2.21 -9.99
CA ILE A 197 11.40 2.80 -8.77
C ILE A 197 11.84 2.03 -7.54
N PHE A 198 12.10 2.73 -6.44
CA PHE A 198 12.44 2.13 -5.15
C PHE A 198 11.35 2.44 -4.14
N GLY A 199 11.13 1.55 -3.18
CA GLY A 199 10.22 1.76 -2.05
C GLY A 199 10.70 0.98 -0.83
N GLY A 200 9.97 1.11 0.28
CA GLY A 200 10.29 0.43 1.53
C GLY A 200 11.04 1.31 2.54
N PRO A 201 11.22 0.81 3.78
CA PRO A 201 11.81 1.55 4.89
C PRO A 201 13.17 2.18 4.58
N HIS A 202 14.12 1.42 4.02
CA HIS A 202 15.46 1.96 3.76
C HIS A 202 15.41 3.05 2.70
N ALA A 203 14.68 2.82 1.61
CA ALA A 203 14.48 3.83 0.57
C ALA A 203 13.78 5.09 1.12
N THR A 204 12.84 4.93 2.05
CA THR A 204 12.13 6.05 2.68
C THR A 204 13.05 6.94 3.52
N PHE A 205 14.02 6.37 4.23
CA PHE A 205 14.95 7.15 5.05
C PHE A 205 16.14 7.69 4.26
N GLU A 206 16.61 6.95 3.25
CA GLU A 206 17.83 7.27 2.50
C GLU A 206 17.57 7.81 1.08
N TYR A 207 16.36 8.28 0.78
CA TYR A 207 15.97 8.68 -0.58
C TYR A 207 16.90 9.74 -1.19
N GLU A 208 17.38 10.71 -0.40
CA GLU A 208 18.28 11.75 -0.88
C GLU A 208 19.61 11.16 -1.33
N ARG A 209 20.17 10.26 -0.53
CA ARG A 209 21.44 9.59 -0.84
C ARG A 209 21.29 8.67 -2.04
N LEU A 210 20.20 7.91 -2.11
CA LEU A 210 19.89 7.03 -3.23
C LEU A 210 19.74 7.83 -4.53
N LEU A 211 18.89 8.86 -4.53
CA LEU A 211 18.63 9.67 -5.73
C LEU A 211 19.81 10.58 -6.10
N SER A 212 20.69 10.94 -5.18
CA SER A 212 21.88 11.73 -5.52
C SER A 212 23.00 10.89 -6.13
N ASN A 213 23.17 9.65 -5.66
CA ASN A 213 24.33 8.83 -6.03
C ASN A 213 24.04 7.75 -7.08
N MET A 214 22.77 7.37 -7.26
CA MET A 214 22.39 6.23 -8.11
C MET A 214 21.60 6.71 -9.33
N PRO A 215 22.26 7.02 -10.46
CA PRO A 215 21.61 7.63 -11.62
C PRO A 215 20.50 6.74 -12.22
N GLN A 216 20.60 5.42 -12.04
CA GLN A 216 19.63 4.44 -12.53
C GLN A 216 18.25 4.55 -11.87
N ILE A 217 18.16 5.12 -10.66
CA ILE A 217 16.89 5.25 -9.91
C ILE A 217 16.15 6.49 -10.41
N ASP A 218 14.92 6.30 -10.90
CA ASP A 218 14.08 7.36 -11.45
C ASP A 218 13.19 8.00 -10.36
N MET A 219 12.66 7.20 -9.41
CA MET A 219 11.77 7.66 -8.34
C MET A 219 11.87 6.78 -7.09
N VAL A 220 11.62 7.36 -5.92
CA VAL A 220 11.48 6.67 -4.64
C VAL A 220 10.10 6.95 -4.05
N PHE A 221 9.37 5.90 -3.67
CA PHE A 221 8.14 6.01 -2.88
C PHE A 221 8.48 6.05 -1.39
N LEU A 222 7.87 7.00 -0.67
CA LEU A 222 8.19 7.35 0.72
C LEU A 222 7.03 7.02 1.64
N GLY A 223 7.27 6.11 2.59
CA GLY A 223 6.24 5.66 3.51
C GLY A 223 5.34 4.58 2.88
N GLU A 224 4.04 4.68 3.15
CA GLU A 224 3.02 3.83 2.54
C GLU A 224 2.70 4.32 1.12
N SER A 225 2.70 3.39 0.17
CA SER A 225 2.58 3.71 -1.25
C SER A 225 1.28 3.22 -1.87
N GLU A 226 0.45 2.48 -1.13
CA GLU A 226 -0.82 1.93 -1.62
C GLU A 226 -1.74 3.01 -2.21
N ASN A 227 -1.84 4.17 -1.55
CA ASN A 227 -2.65 5.30 -2.01
C ASN A 227 -1.93 6.19 -3.06
N THR A 228 -0.62 6.00 -3.26
CA THR A 228 0.21 6.90 -4.09
C THR A 228 0.72 6.23 -5.35
N ILE A 229 0.82 4.90 -5.38
CA ILE A 229 1.53 4.14 -6.42
C ILE A 229 1.05 4.52 -7.82
N MET A 230 -0.25 4.53 -8.06
CA MET A 230 -0.82 4.88 -9.36
C MET A 230 -0.57 6.34 -9.76
N ALA A 231 -0.69 7.27 -8.82
CA ALA A 231 -0.41 8.69 -9.07
C ALA A 231 1.08 8.94 -9.32
N GLY A 232 1.96 8.22 -8.62
CA GLY A 232 3.40 8.27 -8.81
C GLY A 232 3.81 7.72 -10.18
N LEU A 233 3.22 6.60 -10.61
CA LEU A 233 3.43 6.04 -11.95
C LEU A 233 2.93 6.99 -13.05
N ASP A 234 1.74 7.58 -12.89
CA ASP A 234 1.24 8.61 -13.82
C ASP A 234 2.22 9.78 -13.94
N PHE A 235 2.71 10.29 -12.81
CA PHE A 235 3.66 11.41 -12.77
C PHE A 235 5.02 11.05 -13.39
N LEU A 236 5.48 9.82 -13.20
CA LEU A 236 6.73 9.33 -13.77
C LEU A 236 6.67 9.28 -15.31
N PHE A 237 5.53 8.86 -15.86
CA PHE A 237 5.31 8.76 -17.32
C PHE A 237 4.79 10.05 -17.97
N SER A 238 4.46 11.08 -17.18
CA SER A 238 4.29 12.45 -17.67
C SER A 238 5.60 13.23 -17.72
N ASP A 239 6.75 12.56 -17.59
CA ASP A 239 8.08 13.17 -17.44
C ASP A 239 8.14 14.24 -16.34
N GLY A 240 7.41 14.01 -15.24
CA GLY A 240 7.34 14.93 -14.12
C GLY A 240 6.66 16.26 -14.45
N MET A 241 5.81 16.28 -15.48
CA MET A 241 4.89 17.38 -15.76
C MET A 241 3.68 17.30 -14.84
N GLY A 242 3.33 18.42 -14.21
CA GLY A 242 2.19 18.54 -13.29
C GLY A 242 2.61 18.66 -11.83
N VAL A 243 1.63 18.48 -10.93
CA VAL A 243 1.85 18.53 -9.48
C VAL A 243 2.29 17.13 -9.02
N PRO A 244 3.48 16.98 -8.39
CA PRO A 244 3.90 15.70 -7.87
C PRO A 244 2.96 15.25 -6.74
N PRO A 245 2.57 13.96 -6.68
CA PRO A 245 1.82 13.45 -5.55
C PRO A 245 2.66 13.47 -4.25
N GLU A 246 2.00 13.47 -3.10
CA GLU A 246 2.68 13.24 -1.82
C GLU A 246 3.19 11.80 -1.72
N GLY A 247 4.27 11.58 -0.97
CA GLY A 247 4.84 10.24 -0.77
C GLY A 247 5.79 9.81 -1.88
N ILE A 248 6.35 10.74 -2.66
CA ILE A 248 7.42 10.45 -3.61
C ILE A 248 8.61 11.41 -3.46
N ALA A 249 9.78 10.92 -3.84
CA ALA A 249 10.95 11.71 -4.19
C ALA A 249 11.45 11.28 -5.57
N TYR A 250 12.00 12.22 -6.35
CA TYR A 250 12.43 11.97 -7.72
C TYR A 250 13.54 12.93 -8.12
N ARG A 251 14.17 12.66 -9.26
CA ARG A 251 15.22 13.55 -9.81
C ARG A 251 14.66 14.41 -10.95
N LYS A 252 14.91 15.71 -10.90
CA LYS A 252 14.62 16.65 -12.01
C LYS A 252 15.85 17.52 -12.26
N ASN A 253 16.38 17.49 -13.48
CA ASN A 253 17.56 18.26 -13.87
C ASN A 253 18.75 18.09 -12.90
N GLY A 254 19.02 16.84 -12.48
CA GLY A 254 20.10 16.52 -11.55
C GLY A 254 19.83 16.83 -10.07
N THR A 255 18.69 17.47 -9.74
CA THR A 255 18.33 17.84 -8.36
C THR A 255 17.27 16.89 -7.81
N VAL A 256 17.39 16.52 -6.53
CA VAL A 256 16.37 15.74 -5.81
C VAL A 256 15.20 16.64 -5.45
N MET A 257 13.99 16.21 -5.81
CA MET A 257 12.72 16.91 -5.59
C MET A 257 11.76 16.01 -4.80
N GLY A 258 10.74 16.60 -4.17
CA GLY A 258 9.76 15.87 -3.35
C GLY A 258 10.23 15.71 -1.90
N GLY A 259 10.08 14.52 -1.33
CA GLY A 259 10.58 14.21 0.02
C GLY A 259 9.53 14.23 1.14
N ALA A 260 8.34 14.76 0.87
CA ALA A 260 7.22 14.66 1.80
C ALA A 260 6.68 13.22 1.80
N ARG A 261 6.63 12.58 2.98
CA ARG A 261 5.96 11.29 3.15
C ARG A 261 4.47 11.42 2.88
N ASN A 262 3.86 10.34 2.42
CA ASN A 262 2.41 10.27 2.27
C ASN A 262 1.74 10.53 3.64
N MET A 263 0.95 11.60 3.72
CA MET A 263 0.26 11.96 4.97
C MET A 263 -1.09 11.25 5.10
N ARG A 264 -1.60 10.65 4.02
CA ARG A 264 -2.88 9.96 4.02
C ARG A 264 -2.71 8.53 4.52
N PRO A 265 -3.31 8.18 5.67
CA PRO A 265 -3.23 6.81 6.15
C PRO A 265 -3.93 5.88 5.16
N VAL A 266 -3.28 4.76 4.85
CA VAL A 266 -3.93 3.63 4.19
C VAL A 266 -5.02 3.07 5.09
N ASP A 267 -6.18 2.81 4.51
CA ASP A 267 -7.24 2.02 5.14
C ASP A 267 -6.83 0.54 5.09
N ILE A 268 -6.49 -0.01 6.25
CA ILE A 268 -5.94 -1.35 6.38
C ILE A 268 -7.03 -2.41 6.15
N ASP A 269 -8.30 -2.09 6.46
CA ASP A 269 -9.43 -3.01 6.28
C ASP A 269 -9.85 -3.13 4.81
N ALA A 270 -9.55 -2.10 4.00
CA ALA A 270 -9.78 -2.10 2.57
C ALA A 270 -8.73 -2.90 1.77
N LEU A 271 -7.65 -3.36 2.43
CA LEU A 271 -6.65 -4.19 1.79
C LEU A 271 -7.21 -5.59 1.53
N SER A 272 -7.01 -6.07 0.31
CA SER A 272 -7.40 -7.43 -0.07
C SER A 272 -6.49 -8.47 0.57
N VAL A 273 -7.03 -9.68 0.75
CA VAL A 273 -6.24 -10.92 0.89
C VAL A 273 -5.13 -10.95 -0.17
N LEU A 274 -3.94 -11.42 0.22
CA LEU A 274 -2.80 -11.51 -0.69
C LEU A 274 -3.13 -12.40 -1.89
N ASP A 275 -2.75 -11.94 -3.08
CA ASP A 275 -2.90 -12.71 -4.30
C ASP A 275 -1.53 -13.13 -4.85
N PHE A 276 -1.27 -14.42 -4.80
CA PHE A 276 0.00 -14.99 -5.29
C PHE A 276 0.01 -15.19 -6.82
N SER A 277 -1.10 -14.97 -7.52
CA SER A 277 -1.21 -15.17 -8.98
C SER A 277 -0.21 -14.31 -9.79
N SER A 278 0.19 -13.17 -9.23
CA SER A 278 1.12 -12.23 -9.85
C SER A 278 2.59 -12.62 -9.64
N VAL A 279 2.89 -13.62 -8.80
CA VAL A 279 4.26 -14.05 -8.52
C VAL A 279 4.74 -15.01 -9.61
N ILE A 280 5.59 -14.52 -10.50
CA ILE A 280 5.93 -15.23 -11.75
C ILE A 280 6.91 -16.39 -11.57
N ASN A 281 7.64 -16.42 -10.45
CA ASN A 281 8.64 -17.44 -10.13
C ASN A 281 8.21 -18.34 -8.96
N LEU A 282 6.91 -18.40 -8.68
CA LEU A 282 6.29 -19.24 -7.65
C LEU A 282 5.46 -20.34 -8.33
N ALA A 283 5.77 -21.60 -8.07
CA ALA A 283 5.00 -22.71 -8.63
C ALA A 283 3.80 -23.08 -7.75
N ASP A 284 3.99 -23.02 -6.42
CA ASP A 284 2.97 -23.30 -5.43
C ASP A 284 3.08 -22.27 -4.30
N PRO A 285 1.99 -21.57 -3.89
CA PRO A 285 2.00 -20.70 -2.71
C PRO A 285 2.60 -21.33 -1.45
N ARG A 286 2.55 -22.65 -1.29
CA ARG A 286 3.14 -23.39 -0.16
C ARG A 286 4.66 -23.55 -0.24
N GLU A 287 5.32 -23.02 -1.28
CA GLU A 287 6.77 -22.79 -1.24
C GLU A 287 7.12 -21.75 -0.17
N TYR A 288 6.18 -20.88 0.21
CA TYR A 288 6.27 -20.09 1.43
C TYR A 288 5.89 -20.93 2.66
N THR A 289 6.66 -20.81 3.75
CA THR A 289 6.44 -21.66 4.94
C THR A 289 5.31 -21.16 5.84
N ALA A 290 4.98 -19.87 5.75
CA ALA A 290 3.93 -19.25 6.55
C ALA A 290 3.27 -18.08 5.82
N TYR A 291 2.02 -17.80 6.18
CA TYR A 291 1.25 -16.68 5.65
C TYR A 291 1.40 -15.46 6.58
N PRO A 292 1.88 -14.30 6.09
CA PRO A 292 2.05 -13.11 6.90
C PRO A 292 0.71 -12.39 7.05
N ILE A 293 0.46 -11.85 8.24
CA ILE A 293 -0.75 -11.07 8.50
C ILE A 293 -0.43 -9.89 9.40
N LEU A 294 -1.07 -8.77 9.09
CA LEU A 294 -1.07 -7.58 9.93
C LEU A 294 -2.42 -7.47 10.61
N THR A 295 -2.40 -7.37 11.94
CA THR A 295 -3.55 -6.93 12.74
C THR A 295 -3.44 -5.45 13.09
N THR A 296 -2.22 -4.90 13.00
CA THR A 296 -1.93 -3.48 13.21
C THR A 296 -0.86 -2.97 12.24
N ARG A 297 -0.80 -1.64 12.06
CA ARG A 297 0.36 -0.96 11.45
C ARG A 297 0.93 0.06 12.43
N GLY A 298 2.22 -0.09 12.70
CA GLY A 298 2.97 0.76 13.62
C GLY A 298 2.93 0.31 15.06
N CYS A 299 3.49 1.14 15.92
CA CYS A 299 3.74 0.81 17.33
C CYS A 299 3.54 2.08 18.18
N PRO A 300 2.84 2.05 19.32
CA PRO A 300 2.62 3.23 20.15
C PRO A 300 3.86 3.67 20.95
N PHE A 301 4.91 2.84 20.97
CA PHE A 301 6.15 3.03 21.72
C PHE A 301 7.21 3.85 20.94
N ASP A 302 8.18 4.41 21.67
CA ASP A 302 9.17 5.37 21.16
C ASP A 302 10.62 4.97 21.44
N CYS A 303 10.89 3.66 21.38
CA CYS A 303 12.23 3.09 21.52
C CYS A 303 13.24 3.83 20.62
N SER A 304 14.27 4.45 21.22
CA SER A 304 15.14 5.41 20.51
C SER A 304 16.00 4.79 19.40
N TYR A 305 16.17 3.47 19.42
CA TYR A 305 16.91 2.69 18.42
C TYR A 305 16.00 2.14 17.29
N CYS A 306 14.69 2.26 17.43
CA CYS A 306 13.74 1.53 16.59
C CYS A 306 13.38 2.30 15.31
N ALA A 307 13.78 1.75 14.16
CA ALA A 307 13.42 2.30 12.85
C ALA A 307 11.89 2.34 12.64
N SER A 308 11.15 1.36 13.19
CA SER A 308 9.69 1.32 13.11
C SER A 308 9.06 2.53 13.83
N SER A 309 9.55 2.88 15.02
CA SER A 309 9.07 4.08 15.74
C SER A 309 9.35 5.37 14.95
N ALA A 310 10.54 5.50 14.35
CA ALA A 310 10.87 6.63 13.47
C ALA A 310 10.04 6.66 12.18
N PHE A 311 9.63 5.50 11.67
CA PHE A 311 8.83 5.37 10.46
C PHE A 311 7.38 5.78 10.72
N TRP A 312 6.76 5.18 11.74
CA TRP A 312 5.34 5.37 12.08
C TRP A 312 5.08 6.59 12.96
N LYS A 313 6.11 7.17 13.59
CA LYS A 313 5.99 8.31 14.51
C LYS A 313 4.95 8.07 15.61
N ARG A 314 5.02 6.89 16.24
CA ARG A 314 4.08 6.39 17.27
C ARG A 314 2.62 6.25 16.84
N LYS A 315 2.35 6.36 15.53
CA LYS A 315 1.01 6.05 15.00
C LYS A 315 0.80 4.55 15.10
N PHE A 316 -0.31 4.17 15.72
CA PHE A 316 -0.72 2.79 15.89
C PHE A 316 -2.13 2.66 15.32
N ARG A 317 -2.24 2.00 14.17
CA ARG A 317 -3.52 1.81 13.48
C ARG A 317 -3.94 0.37 13.58
N LEU A 318 -5.20 0.19 13.94
CA LEU A 318 -5.81 -1.11 14.14
C LEU A 318 -6.55 -1.51 12.87
N ARG A 319 -6.30 -2.74 12.41
CA ARG A 319 -7.19 -3.44 11.48
C ARG A 319 -8.35 -4.03 12.28
N SER A 320 -9.53 -4.24 11.71
CA SER A 320 -10.60 -4.94 12.43
C SER A 320 -10.27 -6.43 12.60
N ILE A 321 -10.66 -7.01 13.73
CA ILE A 321 -10.38 -8.44 14.00
C ILE A 321 -11.16 -9.33 13.04
N ASP A 322 -12.39 -8.97 12.70
CA ASP A 322 -13.17 -9.75 11.74
C ASP A 322 -12.50 -9.80 10.37
N ASN A 323 -12.00 -8.68 9.87
CA ASN A 323 -11.24 -8.63 8.62
C ASN A 323 -9.95 -9.47 8.67
N VAL A 324 -9.25 -9.49 9.82
CA VAL A 324 -8.09 -10.37 10.05
C VAL A 324 -8.50 -11.85 10.00
N MET A 325 -9.60 -12.23 10.66
CA MET A 325 -10.08 -13.62 10.68
C MET A 325 -10.54 -14.08 9.30
N ASP A 326 -11.18 -13.21 8.54
CA ASP A 326 -11.61 -13.51 7.18
C ASP A 326 -10.40 -13.74 6.25
N GLU A 327 -9.32 -12.98 6.42
CA GLU A 327 -8.07 -13.24 5.69
C GLU A 327 -7.43 -14.58 6.10
N ILE A 328 -7.41 -14.92 7.40
CA ILE A 328 -6.89 -16.21 7.87
C ILE A 328 -7.67 -17.36 7.23
N ARG A 329 -9.01 -17.30 7.23
CA ARG A 329 -9.87 -18.31 6.61
C ARG A 329 -9.64 -18.39 5.10
N ALA A 330 -9.56 -17.26 4.41
CA ALA A 330 -9.31 -17.22 2.98
C ALA A 330 -7.93 -17.81 2.62
N ALA A 331 -6.89 -17.51 3.41
CA ALA A 331 -5.55 -18.08 3.21
C ALA A 331 -5.51 -19.59 3.43
N LYS A 332 -6.23 -20.10 4.44
CA LYS A 332 -6.40 -21.54 4.68
C LYS A 332 -7.13 -22.22 3.53
N GLU A 333 -8.27 -21.69 3.13
CA GLU A 333 -9.14 -22.30 2.12
C GLU A 333 -8.51 -22.26 0.72
N ARG A 334 -7.97 -21.11 0.33
CA ARG A 334 -7.44 -20.89 -1.03
C ARG A 334 -6.07 -21.51 -1.24
N TYR A 335 -5.23 -21.52 -0.21
CA TYR A 335 -3.80 -21.86 -0.36
C TYR A 335 -3.32 -22.95 0.61
N GLY A 336 -4.12 -23.34 1.60
CA GLY A 336 -3.77 -24.42 2.53
C GLY A 336 -2.74 -24.05 3.60
N PHE A 337 -2.53 -22.76 3.88
CA PHE A 337 -1.62 -22.33 4.95
C PHE A 337 -2.12 -22.76 6.33
N LYS A 338 -1.18 -23.22 7.18
CA LYS A 338 -1.43 -23.62 8.57
C LYS A 338 -0.62 -22.84 9.60
N MET A 339 0.43 -22.17 9.14
CA MET A 339 1.28 -21.31 9.95
C MET A 339 1.08 -19.85 9.52
N PHE A 340 0.85 -18.98 10.50
CA PHE A 340 0.63 -17.55 10.29
C PHE A 340 1.69 -16.73 11.02
N LEU A 341 2.30 -15.77 10.34
CA LEU A 341 3.23 -14.82 10.96
C LEU A 341 2.47 -13.53 11.22
N ILE A 342 2.22 -13.21 12.48
CA ILE A 342 1.66 -11.93 12.86
C ILE A 342 2.80 -10.90 12.84
N GLU A 343 2.85 -10.09 11.78
CA GLU A 343 3.93 -9.14 11.46
C GLU A 343 3.80 -7.80 12.20
N ASP A 344 2.92 -7.73 13.21
CA ASP A 344 2.72 -6.56 14.05
C ASP A 344 4.00 -6.22 14.83
N ASP A 345 4.35 -4.92 14.91
CA ASP A 345 5.52 -4.45 15.66
C ASP A 345 5.46 -4.86 17.15
N THR A 346 4.26 -4.88 17.73
CA THR A 346 3.99 -5.36 19.10
C THR A 346 2.52 -5.76 19.19
N LEU A 347 2.22 -7.04 18.95
CA LEU A 347 0.84 -7.55 18.91
C LEU A 347 0.06 -7.29 20.21
N THR A 348 0.74 -7.34 21.36
CA THR A 348 0.08 -7.20 22.68
C THR A 348 0.06 -5.77 23.22
N ALA A 349 0.36 -4.77 22.37
CA ALA A 349 0.36 -3.35 22.78
C ALA A 349 -1.01 -2.89 23.34
N ASP A 350 -2.11 -3.46 22.83
CA ASP A 350 -3.45 -3.34 23.39
C ASP A 350 -3.90 -4.72 23.92
N LYS A 351 -3.76 -4.93 25.24
CA LYS A 351 -4.10 -6.19 25.88
C LYS A 351 -5.57 -6.58 25.67
N LYS A 352 -6.51 -5.63 25.77
CA LYS A 352 -7.95 -5.95 25.65
C LYS A 352 -8.24 -6.49 24.25
N ARG A 353 -7.75 -5.78 23.23
CA ARG A 353 -7.90 -6.17 21.83
C ARG A 353 -7.17 -7.49 21.53
N PHE A 354 -6.01 -7.73 22.13
CA PHE A 354 -5.27 -8.98 21.99
C PHE A 354 -6.05 -10.19 22.51
N LEU A 355 -6.73 -10.06 23.66
CA LEU A 355 -7.58 -11.12 24.21
C LEU A 355 -8.77 -11.42 23.30
N GLU A 356 -9.37 -10.41 22.67
CA GLU A 356 -10.42 -10.59 21.67
C GLU A 356 -9.91 -11.34 20.43
N PHE A 357 -8.70 -11.00 19.96
CA PHE A 357 -8.04 -11.71 18.87
C PHE A 357 -7.81 -13.18 19.22
N CYS A 358 -7.27 -13.49 20.40
CA CYS A 358 -7.06 -14.87 20.86
C CYS A 358 -8.37 -15.66 20.92
N SER A 359 -9.45 -15.05 21.42
CA SER A 359 -10.76 -15.69 21.50
C SER A 359 -11.27 -16.18 20.14
N LYS A 360 -11.10 -15.38 19.09
CA LYS A 360 -11.47 -15.77 17.73
C LYS A 360 -10.48 -16.75 17.10
N MET A 361 -9.17 -16.56 17.32
CA MET A 361 -8.12 -17.46 16.80
C MET A 361 -8.27 -18.91 17.29
N LYS A 362 -8.76 -19.14 18.51
CA LYS A 362 -9.02 -20.48 19.06
C LYS A 362 -9.93 -21.34 18.18
N GLN A 363 -10.80 -20.72 17.39
CA GLN A 363 -11.76 -21.41 16.51
C GLN A 363 -11.13 -21.81 15.17
N GLU A 364 -9.96 -21.27 14.84
CA GLU A 364 -9.34 -21.44 13.52
C GLU A 364 -8.43 -22.66 13.42
N ASP A 365 -7.99 -23.26 14.53
CA ASP A 365 -7.08 -24.42 14.54
C ASP A 365 -5.83 -24.22 13.64
N VAL A 366 -5.10 -23.13 13.90
CA VAL A 366 -3.88 -22.76 13.19
C VAL A 366 -2.74 -22.48 14.15
N GLN A 367 -1.51 -22.60 13.66
CA GLN A 367 -0.34 -22.14 14.38
C GLN A 367 0.01 -20.71 13.98
N TRP A 368 0.51 -19.93 14.92
CA TRP A 368 0.98 -18.59 14.61
C TRP A 368 2.17 -18.15 15.46
N SER A 369 2.90 -17.15 14.98
CA SER A 369 3.96 -16.49 15.74
C SER A 369 3.78 -14.98 15.75
N ALA A 370 4.36 -14.30 16.73
CA ALA A 370 4.28 -12.84 16.82
C ALA A 370 5.52 -12.23 17.47
N LEU A 371 5.65 -10.92 17.31
CA LEU A 371 6.58 -10.10 18.07
C LEU A 371 5.84 -9.39 19.21
N SER A 372 6.51 -9.27 20.35
CA SER A 372 6.00 -8.47 21.45
C SER A 372 7.10 -7.89 22.34
N ARG A 373 6.72 -6.86 23.11
CA ARG A 373 7.52 -6.32 24.19
C ARG A 373 7.28 -7.09 25.48
N VAL A 374 8.35 -7.24 26.26
CA VAL A 374 8.32 -7.92 27.55
C VAL A 374 7.32 -7.27 28.52
N ASP A 375 7.23 -5.93 28.53
CA ASP A 375 6.35 -5.16 29.42
C ASP A 375 4.87 -5.12 28.94
N CYS A 376 4.54 -5.83 27.86
CA CYS A 376 3.19 -5.99 27.35
C CYS A 376 2.68 -7.43 27.47
N ILE A 377 3.39 -8.27 28.24
CA ILE A 377 3.06 -9.69 28.45
C ILE A 377 2.99 -9.96 29.95
N ASP A 378 1.93 -10.66 30.35
CA ASP A 378 1.75 -11.25 31.66
C ASP A 378 1.26 -12.69 31.52
N GLU A 379 1.08 -13.38 32.65
CA GLU A 379 0.65 -14.79 32.68
C GLU A 379 -0.66 -15.02 31.92
N THR A 380 -1.62 -14.08 32.02
CA THR A 380 -2.88 -14.16 31.26
C THR A 380 -2.63 -14.11 29.75
N VAL A 381 -1.79 -13.18 29.29
CA VAL A 381 -1.42 -13.05 27.87
C VAL A 381 -0.75 -14.33 27.37
N VAL A 382 0.19 -14.91 28.13
CA VAL A 382 0.89 -16.14 27.75
C VAL A 382 -0.07 -17.34 27.66
N HIS A 383 -0.98 -17.50 28.62
CA HIS A 383 -1.99 -18.55 28.55
C HIS A 383 -2.88 -18.42 27.31
N GLU A 384 -3.30 -17.21 26.98
CA GLU A 384 -4.15 -16.94 25.82
C GLU A 384 -3.40 -17.11 24.49
N MET A 385 -2.11 -16.74 24.42
CA MET A 385 -1.24 -17.09 23.31
C MET A 385 -1.22 -18.60 23.08
N LYS A 386 -0.92 -19.38 24.12
CA LYS A 386 -0.83 -20.85 23.99
C LYS A 386 -2.16 -21.47 23.59
N ALA A 387 -3.26 -21.05 24.23
CA ALA A 387 -4.58 -21.59 23.99
C ALA A 387 -5.11 -21.30 22.58
N SER A 388 -4.68 -20.19 21.96
CA SER A 388 -5.08 -19.78 20.61
C SER A 388 -4.13 -20.25 19.50
N GLY A 389 -3.15 -21.11 19.81
CA GLY A 389 -2.27 -21.71 18.79
C GLY A 389 -0.92 -21.02 18.58
N CYS A 390 -0.52 -20.09 19.46
CA CYS A 390 0.81 -19.47 19.36
C CYS A 390 1.91 -20.53 19.53
N ALA A 391 2.79 -20.62 18.54
CA ALA A 391 3.92 -21.53 18.51
C ALA A 391 5.23 -20.84 18.92
N VAL A 392 5.42 -19.58 18.53
CA VAL A 392 6.67 -18.82 18.76
C VAL A 392 6.35 -17.36 19.09
N VAL A 393 7.02 -16.81 20.09
CA VAL A 393 6.97 -15.38 20.40
C VAL A 393 8.39 -14.83 20.40
N PHE A 394 8.64 -13.81 19.60
CA PHE A 394 9.88 -13.05 19.64
C PHE A 394 9.73 -11.91 20.65
N LEU A 395 10.50 -11.98 21.74
CA LEU A 395 10.47 -10.99 22.81
C LEU A 395 11.63 -10.00 22.65
N GLY A 396 11.28 -8.73 22.46
CA GLY A 396 12.28 -7.66 22.51
C GLY A 396 12.71 -7.39 23.94
N ILE A 397 13.72 -8.10 24.45
CA ILE A 397 14.34 -7.84 25.77
C ILE A 397 15.39 -6.72 25.65
N GLU A 398 16.26 -6.83 24.64
CA GLU A 398 17.46 -6.03 24.36
C GLU A 398 18.55 -6.05 25.45
N THR A 399 18.19 -5.76 26.69
CA THR A 399 19.14 -5.63 27.81
C THR A 399 18.42 -5.78 29.14
N LEU A 400 19.13 -6.30 30.14
CA LEU A 400 18.67 -6.38 31.53
C LEU A 400 19.15 -5.20 32.38
N ASN A 401 19.95 -4.27 31.81
CA ASN A 401 20.44 -3.10 32.52
C ASN A 401 19.39 -1.98 32.52
N GLU A 402 18.88 -1.61 33.70
CA GLU A 402 17.84 -0.58 33.83
C GLU A 402 18.27 0.79 33.30
N CYS A 403 19.51 1.21 33.53
CA CYS A 403 20.01 2.48 33.02
C CYS A 403 19.97 2.50 31.49
N THR A 404 20.39 1.41 30.85
CA THR A 404 20.29 1.26 29.39
C THR A 404 18.84 1.26 28.94
N LEU A 405 17.93 0.54 29.61
CA LEU A 405 16.50 0.52 29.28
C LEU A 405 15.88 1.93 29.29
N ARG A 406 16.28 2.79 30.24
CA ARG A 406 15.84 4.21 30.28
C ARG A 406 16.39 5.00 29.10
N VAL A 407 17.69 4.87 28.80
CA VAL A 407 18.34 5.56 27.67
C VAL A 407 17.72 5.16 26.33
N ILE A 408 17.34 3.89 26.17
CA ILE A 408 16.74 3.39 24.93
C ILE A 408 15.22 3.58 24.86
N HIS A 409 14.62 4.27 25.83
CA HIS A 409 13.18 4.51 25.97
C HIS A 409 12.35 3.22 25.98
N LYS A 410 12.89 2.17 26.59
CA LYS A 410 12.23 0.87 26.74
C LYS A 410 11.74 0.60 28.15
N PHE A 411 12.18 1.40 29.12
CA PHE A 411 11.72 1.34 30.50
C PHE A 411 10.34 2.01 30.67
N ARG A 412 9.38 1.30 31.27
CA ARG A 412 8.16 1.93 31.82
C ARG A 412 8.40 2.25 33.29
N GLU A 413 8.40 3.54 33.67
CA GLU A 413 8.06 3.91 35.04
C GLU A 413 6.56 3.66 35.22
N ASN A 414 6.21 2.59 35.95
CA ASN A 414 4.88 2.21 36.41
C ASN A 414 3.71 3.13 36.00
N MET A 415 3.04 2.82 34.89
CA MET A 415 1.64 3.24 34.64
C MET A 415 0.64 2.19 35.16
N CYS A 416 0.93 1.62 36.31
CA CYS A 416 -0.08 1.10 37.24
C CYS A 416 0.21 1.77 38.58
N GLY A 417 -0.72 2.61 39.03
CA GLY A 417 -0.69 3.18 40.37
C GLY A 417 -0.57 2.04 41.40
N GLY A 418 0.52 2.06 42.15
CA GLY A 418 0.87 1.01 43.08
C GLY A 418 2.32 1.15 43.52
N ARG A 419 2.65 2.30 44.13
CA ARG A 419 3.73 2.30 45.11
C ARG A 419 3.19 1.57 46.33
N GLU A 420 3.44 0.27 46.43
CA GLU A 420 3.74 -0.31 47.74
C GLU A 420 4.98 -1.19 47.58
N SER A 421 5.91 -0.88 48.47
CA SER A 421 7.30 -1.27 48.56
C SER A 421 7.49 -2.62 49.24
N LEU A 422 8.53 -3.34 48.77
CA LEU A 422 9.25 -4.44 49.41
C LEU A 422 8.49 -5.75 49.67
#